data_AF-A0A0T1WW39-F1
#
_entry.id   AF-A0A0T1WW39-F1
#
_cell.length_a   1.000
_cell.length_b   1.000
_cell.length_c   1.000
_cell.angle_alpha   90.00
_cell.angle_beta   90.00
_cell.angle_gamma   90.00
#
_symmetry.space_group_name_H-M   'P 1'
#
loop_
_entity.id
_entity.type
_entity.pdbx_description
1 polymer ?
#
loop_
_entity_poly.entity_id
_entity_poly.type
_entity_poly.pdbx_seq_one_letter_code
_entity_poly.pdbx_strand_id
1 'polypeptide(L)'
;MNETEFVALLNRHIADLAALSIHQAFEDSVPRYQDSAAKIQRLLTGQVVDGFGEFLKRFPQTDGWLPERPEDLDPMPASEIYFRLVAHRAGERWVENALLPAFQTGTYLRALEKLRDGVSELKMKPNTPEGML
;
A
#
# COMPACT_ATOMS: atom_id res chain seq x y z
N MET A 1 2.30 14.96 -7.01
CA MET A 1 0.89 14.60 -6.79
C MET A 1 0.44 15.18 -5.47
N ASN A 2 -0.73 15.82 -5.43
CA ASN A 2 -1.35 16.38 -4.23
C ASN A 2 -2.34 15.39 -3.60
N GLU A 3 -2.91 15.74 -2.44
CA GLU A 3 -3.86 14.89 -1.70
C GLU A 3 -5.08 14.48 -2.54
N THR A 4 -5.72 15.42 -3.23
CA THR A 4 -6.90 15.15 -4.06
C THR A 4 -6.59 14.14 -5.18
N GLU A 5 -5.46 14.33 -5.86
CA GLU A 5 -4.97 13.41 -6.90
C GLU A 5 -4.67 12.03 -6.33
N PHE A 6 -4.05 11.96 -5.14
CA PHE A 6 -3.74 10.71 -4.46
C PHE A 6 -5.02 9.94 -4.09
N VAL A 7 -5.99 10.63 -3.48
CA VAL A 7 -7.31 10.07 -3.14
C VAL A 7 -8.04 9.59 -4.39
N ALA A 8 -8.00 10.35 -5.49
CA ALA A 8 -8.64 9.95 -6.74
C ALA A 8 -8.02 8.65 -7.32
N LEU A 9 -6.70 8.52 -7.29
CA LEU A 9 -6.02 7.31 -7.71
C LEU A 9 -6.30 6.12 -6.77
N LEU A 10 -6.32 6.34 -5.46
CA LEU A 10 -6.71 5.32 -4.48
C LEU A 10 -8.14 4.84 -4.72
N ASN A 11 -9.10 5.74 -4.91
CA ASN A 11 -10.49 5.39 -5.20
C ASN A 11 -10.63 4.55 -6.46
N ARG A 12 -9.90 4.91 -7.53
CA ARG A 12 -9.90 4.12 -8.76
C ARG A 12 -9.35 2.72 -8.52
N HIS A 13 -8.25 2.61 -7.78
CA HIS A 13 -7.63 1.32 -7.47
C HIS A 13 -8.51 0.45 -6.58
N ILE A 14 -9.13 1.03 -5.55
CA ILE A 14 -10.11 0.35 -4.68
C ILE A 14 -11.30 -0.16 -5.50
N ALA A 15 -11.85 0.66 -6.41
CA ALA A 15 -12.96 0.27 -7.26
C ALA A 15 -12.60 -0.89 -8.21
N ASP A 16 -11.43 -0.83 -8.84
CA ASP A 16 -10.90 -1.91 -9.69
C ASP A 16 -10.83 -3.23 -8.91
N LEU A 17 -10.34 -3.19 -7.66
CA LEU A 17 -10.21 -4.37 -6.79
C LEU A 17 -11.55 -4.90 -6.30
N ALA A 18 -12.46 -4.01 -5.86
CA ALA A 18 -13.78 -4.39 -5.37
C ALA A 18 -14.68 -4.98 -6.48
N ALA A 19 -14.43 -4.61 -7.74
CA ALA A 19 -15.12 -5.19 -8.89
C ALA A 19 -14.67 -6.62 -9.22
N LEU A 20 -13.52 -7.07 -8.69
CA LEU A 20 -13.11 -8.47 -8.78
C LEU A 20 -13.93 -9.26 -7.75
N SER A 21 -14.81 -10.15 -8.22
CA SER A 21 -15.53 -11.04 -7.28
C SER A 21 -14.52 -11.84 -6.43
N ILE A 22 -14.90 -12.14 -5.18
CA ILE A 22 -14.08 -12.94 -4.23
C ILE A 22 -13.65 -14.30 -4.83
N HIS A 23 -14.32 -14.81 -5.86
CA HIS A 23 -13.86 -16.00 -6.59
C HIS A 23 -12.82 -15.68 -7.69
N GLN A 24 -12.97 -14.56 -8.41
CA GLN A 24 -12.08 -14.19 -9.52
C GLN A 24 -10.73 -13.62 -9.09
N ALA A 25 -10.61 -13.08 -7.86
CA ALA A 25 -9.34 -12.57 -7.36
C ALA A 25 -8.44 -13.66 -6.76
N PHE A 26 -8.96 -14.87 -6.46
CA PHE A 26 -8.29 -15.83 -5.59
C PHE A 26 -7.87 -17.14 -6.29
N GLU A 27 -8.51 -17.53 -7.40
CA GLU A 27 -8.16 -18.76 -8.15
C GLU A 27 -7.11 -18.56 -9.26
N ASP A 28 -7.07 -17.41 -9.95
CA ASP A 28 -6.11 -17.08 -11.03
C ASP A 28 -5.29 -15.81 -10.72
N SER A 29 -4.86 -15.66 -9.46
CA SER A 29 -4.55 -14.38 -8.83
C SER A 29 -3.27 -13.69 -9.32
N VAL A 30 -2.27 -14.41 -9.86
CA VAL A 30 -0.94 -13.84 -10.09
C VAL A 30 -0.94 -12.70 -11.13
N PRO A 31 -1.54 -12.81 -12.33
CA PRO A 31 -1.55 -11.68 -13.28
C PRO A 31 -2.29 -10.45 -12.76
N ARG A 32 -3.41 -10.65 -12.05
CA ARG A 32 -4.20 -9.55 -11.44
C ARG A 32 -3.46 -8.90 -10.29
N TYR A 33 -2.83 -9.72 -9.46
CA TYR A 33 -1.91 -9.30 -8.42
C TYR A 33 -0.79 -8.43 -9.01
N GLN A 34 -0.13 -8.88 -10.09
CA GLN A 34 0.96 -8.13 -10.72
C GLN A 34 0.51 -6.77 -11.27
N ASP A 35 -0.66 -6.69 -11.91
CA ASP A 35 -1.25 -5.39 -12.34
C ASP A 35 -1.52 -4.48 -11.13
N SER A 36 -2.13 -5.02 -10.09
CA SER A 36 -2.42 -4.29 -8.85
C SER A 36 -1.12 -3.79 -8.17
N ALA A 37 -0.11 -4.65 -8.09
CA ALA A 37 1.19 -4.35 -7.51
C ALA A 37 1.92 -3.25 -8.30
N ALA A 38 1.77 -3.21 -9.62
CA ALA A 38 2.29 -2.13 -10.45
C ALA A 38 1.54 -0.79 -10.23
N LYS A 39 0.21 -0.82 -10.09
CA LYS A 39 -0.61 0.36 -9.79
C LYS A 39 -0.23 0.98 -8.45
N ILE A 40 -0.10 0.16 -7.40
CA ILE A 40 0.28 0.65 -6.07
C ILE A 40 1.73 1.10 -6.00
N GLN A 41 2.65 0.47 -6.74
CA GLN A 41 4.02 0.97 -6.85
C GLN A 41 4.04 2.44 -7.28
N ARG A 42 3.27 2.78 -8.33
CA ARG A 42 3.18 4.15 -8.86
C ARG A 42 2.63 5.11 -7.82
N LEU A 43 1.58 4.73 -7.11
CA LEU A 43 0.99 5.47 -5.99
C LEU A 43 2.04 5.78 -4.90
N LEU A 44 2.75 4.75 -4.44
CA LEU A 44 3.68 4.86 -3.31
C LEU A 44 4.99 5.58 -3.66
N THR A 45 5.51 5.45 -4.89
CA THR A 45 6.74 6.17 -5.29
C THR A 45 6.55 7.65 -5.59
N GLY A 46 5.29 8.07 -5.80
CA GLY A 46 4.98 9.45 -6.17
C GLY A 46 5.02 10.43 -4.99
N GLN A 47 5.16 9.95 -3.76
CA GLN A 47 4.99 10.72 -2.53
C GLN A 47 6.15 10.50 -1.55
N VAL A 48 6.52 11.56 -0.84
CA VAL A 48 7.40 11.48 0.33
C VAL A 48 6.56 11.73 1.57
N VAL A 49 6.60 10.79 2.51
CA VAL A 49 5.95 10.91 3.82
C VAL A 49 7.03 10.82 4.90
N ASP A 50 7.13 11.87 5.72
CA ASP A 50 8.12 11.95 6.79
C ASP A 50 7.89 10.84 7.83
N GLY A 51 8.97 10.24 8.36
CA GLY A 51 8.90 9.26 9.44
C GLY A 51 9.14 7.80 9.02
N PHE A 52 9.32 7.51 7.72
CA PHE A 52 9.60 6.15 7.26
C PHE A 52 10.87 5.55 7.88
N GLY A 53 11.92 6.36 8.10
CA GLY A 53 13.15 5.89 8.75
C GLY A 53 12.94 5.43 10.19
N GLU A 54 12.12 6.13 10.98
CA GLU A 54 11.77 5.72 12.34
C GLU A 54 10.86 4.49 12.35
N PHE A 55 9.94 4.41 11.38
CA PHE A 55 9.15 3.21 11.16
C PHE A 55 10.02 1.97 10.95
N LEU A 56 11.03 2.04 10.06
CA LEU A 56 11.93 0.91 9.79
C LEU A 56 12.77 0.49 11.00
N LYS A 57 13.12 1.43 11.89
CA LYS A 57 13.82 1.11 13.15
C LYS A 57 12.90 0.35 14.12
N ARG A 58 11.62 0.73 14.18
CA ARG A 58 10.63 0.11 15.07
C ARG A 58 10.13 -1.24 14.55
N PHE A 59 10.00 -1.39 13.24
CA PHE A 59 9.48 -2.58 12.56
C PHE A 59 10.47 -3.05 11.49
N PRO A 60 11.53 -3.76 11.89
CA PRO A 60 12.53 -4.24 10.95
C PRO A 60 11.99 -5.38 10.07
N GLN A 61 12.51 -5.49 8.85
CA GLN A 61 12.25 -6.62 7.94
C GLN A 61 10.74 -6.84 7.67
N THR A 62 10.27 -8.07 7.88
CA THR A 62 8.88 -8.50 7.63
C THR A 62 7.91 -8.03 8.69
N ASP A 63 8.38 -7.59 9.87
CA ASP A 63 7.50 -7.06 10.94
C ASP A 63 6.81 -5.76 10.51
N GLY A 64 7.40 -5.07 9.54
CA GLY A 64 6.85 -3.88 8.89
C GLY A 64 5.88 -4.20 7.75
N TRP A 65 5.53 -5.46 7.50
CA TRP A 65 4.59 -5.80 6.43
C TRP A 65 3.13 -5.59 6.88
N LEU A 66 2.21 -5.72 5.93
CA LEU A 66 0.78 -5.75 6.28
C LEU A 66 0.50 -7.00 7.11
N PRO A 67 -0.39 -6.92 8.12
CA PRO A 67 -0.83 -8.10 8.84
C PRO A 67 -1.57 -9.06 7.92
N GLU A 68 -1.74 -10.31 8.35
CA GLU A 68 -2.47 -11.30 7.57
C GLU A 68 -3.97 -11.01 7.54
N ARG A 69 -4.52 -10.49 8.64
CA ARG A 69 -5.96 -10.30 8.83
C ARG A 69 -6.38 -8.83 8.67
N PRO A 70 -7.49 -8.53 7.98
CA PRO A 70 -7.94 -7.16 7.76
C PRO A 70 -8.24 -6.39 9.05
N GLU A 71 -8.78 -7.05 10.08
CA GLU A 71 -9.14 -6.46 11.36
C GLU A 71 -7.93 -5.94 12.16
N ASP A 72 -6.74 -6.52 11.94
CA ASP A 72 -5.52 -6.09 12.62
C ASP A 72 -5.06 -4.69 12.16
N LEU A 73 -5.61 -4.19 11.05
CA LEU A 73 -5.37 -2.82 10.58
C LEU A 73 -6.18 -1.79 11.36
N ASP A 74 -7.28 -2.16 12.01
CA ASP A 74 -8.21 -1.20 12.61
C ASP A 74 -7.57 -0.23 13.62
N PRO A 75 -6.69 -0.66 14.54
CA PRO A 75 -6.02 0.24 15.49
C PRO A 75 -4.86 1.04 14.87
N MET A 76 -4.46 0.76 13.62
CA MET A 76 -3.29 1.39 13.02
C MET A 76 -3.63 2.77 12.42
N PRO A 77 -2.78 3.79 12.64
CA PRO A 77 -2.92 5.09 11.97
C PRO A 77 -2.61 4.97 10.48
N ALA A 78 -3.15 5.87 9.66
CA ALA A 78 -3.00 5.80 8.20
C ALA A 78 -1.54 5.92 7.75
N SER A 79 -0.73 6.69 8.49
CA SER A 79 0.72 6.80 8.25
C SER A 79 1.46 5.48 8.43
N GLU A 80 1.11 4.68 9.44
CA GLU A 80 1.69 3.35 9.63
C GLU A 80 1.26 2.41 8.51
N ILE A 81 -0.02 2.44 8.11
CA ILE A 81 -0.53 1.64 6.99
C ILE A 81 0.20 1.99 5.69
N TYR A 82 0.44 3.28 5.43
CA TYR A 82 1.25 3.74 4.31
C TYR A 82 2.65 3.14 4.33
N PHE A 83 3.35 3.22 5.47
CA PHE A 83 4.71 2.69 5.59
C PHE A 83 4.75 1.16 5.46
N ARG A 84 3.75 0.45 5.99
CA ARG A 84 3.62 -0.99 5.80
C ARG A 84 3.44 -1.35 4.34
N LEU A 85 2.59 -0.63 3.60
CA LEU A 85 2.43 -0.80 2.15
C LEU A 85 3.75 -0.56 1.39
N VAL A 86 4.51 0.48 1.75
CA VAL A 86 5.83 0.77 1.17
C VAL A 86 6.83 -0.34 1.46
N ALA A 87 6.95 -0.78 2.72
CA ALA A 87 7.90 -1.80 3.14
C ALA A 87 7.56 -3.17 2.52
N HIS A 88 6.29 -3.54 2.55
CA HIS A 88 5.81 -4.80 1.97
C HIS A 88 6.02 -4.83 0.46
N ARG A 89 5.73 -3.70 -0.22
CA ARG A 89 6.02 -3.57 -1.66
C ARG A 89 7.50 -3.59 -1.97
N ALA A 90 8.35 -3.00 -1.14
CA ALA A 90 9.81 -3.10 -1.29
C ALA A 90 10.31 -4.54 -1.06
N GLY A 91 9.62 -5.31 -0.21
CA GLY A 91 9.87 -6.73 0.04
C GLY A 91 9.80 -7.60 -1.20
N GLU A 92 8.99 -7.22 -2.20
CA GLU A 92 8.87 -7.91 -3.50
C GLU A 92 10.19 -8.01 -4.29
N ARG A 93 11.18 -7.18 -3.95
CA ARG A 93 12.53 -7.27 -4.52
C ARG A 93 13.29 -8.51 -4.05
N TRP A 94 12.88 -9.08 -2.92
CA TRP A 94 13.60 -10.12 -2.20
C TRP A 94 12.75 -11.37 -1.95
N VAL A 95 11.43 -11.21 -1.88
CA VAL A 95 10.46 -12.28 -1.67
C VAL A 95 9.45 -12.23 -2.81
N GLU A 96 9.42 -13.29 -3.62
CA GLU A 96 8.51 -13.39 -4.75
C GLU A 96 7.05 -13.37 -4.26
N ASN A 97 6.25 -12.45 -4.81
CA ASN A 97 4.83 -12.30 -4.48
C ASN A 97 4.58 -12.00 -2.99
N ALA A 98 5.45 -11.26 -2.32
CA ALA A 98 5.33 -10.88 -0.90
C ALA A 98 3.93 -10.35 -0.49
N LEU A 99 3.31 -9.51 -1.31
CA LEU A 99 1.99 -8.90 -1.11
C LEU A 99 0.83 -9.83 -1.47
N LEU A 100 1.08 -10.93 -2.18
CA LEU A 100 0.04 -11.84 -2.65
C LEU A 100 -0.79 -12.43 -1.51
N PRO A 101 -0.22 -12.86 -0.36
CA PRO A 101 -1.03 -13.26 0.79
C PRO A 101 -1.99 -12.16 1.27
N ALA A 102 -1.51 -10.92 1.43
CA ALA A 102 -2.37 -9.80 1.85
C ALA A 102 -3.45 -9.47 0.80
N PHE A 103 -3.15 -9.70 -0.47
CA PHE A 103 -4.12 -9.60 -1.56
C PHE A 103 -5.19 -10.70 -1.44
N GLN A 104 -4.77 -11.95 -1.21
CA GLN A 104 -5.60 -13.14 -1.05
C GLN A 104 -6.32 -13.25 0.30
N THR A 105 -6.17 -12.31 1.22
CA THR A 105 -6.97 -12.27 2.45
C THR A 105 -7.87 -11.03 2.51
N GLY A 106 -7.81 -10.16 1.50
CA GLY A 106 -8.52 -8.87 1.49
C GLY A 106 -7.87 -7.79 2.35
N THR A 107 -6.81 -8.11 3.11
CA THR A 107 -6.10 -7.14 3.97
C THR A 107 -5.51 -6.01 3.14
N TYR A 108 -5.06 -6.30 1.93
CA TYR A 108 -4.58 -5.29 0.99
C TYR A 108 -5.66 -4.26 0.62
N LEU A 109 -6.87 -4.71 0.26
CA LEU A 109 -7.98 -3.81 -0.05
C LEU A 109 -8.35 -2.96 1.17
N ARG A 110 -8.45 -3.58 2.34
CA ARG A 110 -8.73 -2.89 3.61
C ARG A 110 -7.68 -1.83 3.94
N ALA A 111 -6.40 -2.12 3.68
CA ALA A 111 -5.31 -1.16 3.87
C ALA A 111 -5.47 0.08 2.97
N LEU A 112 -5.86 -0.11 1.70
CA LEU A 112 -6.11 1.00 0.79
C LEU A 112 -7.31 1.85 1.21
N GLU A 113 -8.38 1.24 1.69
CA GLU A 113 -9.56 1.96 2.20
C GLU A 113 -9.21 2.81 3.43
N LYS A 114 -8.51 2.22 4.41
CA LYS A 114 -8.06 2.99 5.58
C LYS A 114 -7.09 4.09 5.21
N LEU A 115 -6.19 3.82 4.27
CA LEU A 115 -5.27 4.82 3.76
C LEU A 115 -6.02 5.99 3.12
N ARG A 116 -7.03 5.71 2.28
CA ARG A 116 -7.92 6.71 1.67
C ARG A 116 -8.60 7.57 2.75
N ASP A 117 -9.16 6.92 3.78
CA ASP A 117 -9.92 7.63 4.82
C ASP A 117 -9.02 8.51 5.70
N GLY A 118 -7.75 8.14 5.85
CA GLY A 118 -6.76 8.88 6.64
C GLY A 118 -5.70 9.62 5.82
N VAL A 119 -5.94 9.91 4.53
CA VAL A 119 -4.93 10.60 3.69
C VAL A 119 -4.51 11.95 4.29
N SER A 120 -5.43 12.69 4.91
CA SER A 120 -5.13 13.96 5.57
C SER A 120 -4.12 13.86 6.72
N GLU A 121 -3.92 12.66 7.29
CA GLU A 121 -2.88 12.39 8.29
C GLU A 121 -1.49 12.26 7.65
N LEU A 122 -1.45 11.84 6.38
CA LEU A 122 -0.23 11.76 5.60
C LEU A 122 0.18 13.18 5.27
N LYS A 123 1.18 13.69 5.98
CA LYS A 123 1.85 14.97 5.67
C LYS A 123 2.64 14.84 4.37
N MET A 124 1.95 14.58 3.27
CA MET A 124 2.52 14.21 1.98
C MET A 124 3.21 15.41 1.35
N LYS A 125 4.41 15.14 0.83
CA LYS A 125 5.14 16.08 -0.01
C LYS A 125 5.27 15.47 -1.41
N PRO A 126 5.17 16.28 -2.47
CA PRO A 126 5.53 15.82 -3.80
C PRO A 126 6.95 15.26 -3.78
N ASN A 127 7.16 14.10 -4.39
CA ASN A 127 8.50 13.62 -4.67
C ASN A 127 9.08 14.45 -5.83
N THR A 128 9.54 15.67 -5.54
CA THR A 128 10.26 16.51 -6.51
C THR A 128 11.70 15.99 -6.63
N PRO A 129 12.22 15.79 -7.85
CA PRO A 129 13.61 15.38 -8.08
C PRO A 129 14.60 16.54 -7.83
N GLU A 130 14.36 17.37 -6.82
CA GLU A 130 15.26 18.44 -6.40
C GLU A 130 16.34 17.84 -5.48
N GLY A 131 17.32 17.20 -6.11
CA GLY A 131 18.45 16.58 -5.39
C GLY A 131 19.40 15.73 -6.23
N MET A 132 19.26 15.70 -7.56
CA MET A 132 20.32 15.21 -8.44
C MET A 132 21.17 16.40 -8.92
N LEU A 133 21.98 16.95 -8.02
CA LEU A 133 23.16 17.77 -8.33
C LEU A 133 24.36 17.19 -7.59
#